data_AF-A0A1M7QK25-F1
#
_entry.id   AF-A0A1M7QK25-F1
#
_cell.length_a   1.000
_cell.length_b   1.000
_cell.length_c   1.000
_cell.angle_alpha   90.00
_cell.angle_beta   90.00
_cell.angle_gamma   90.00
#
_symmetry.space_group_name_H-M   'P 1'
#
loop_
_entity.id
_entity.type
_entity.pdbx_description
1 polymer ?
#
loop_
_entity_poly.entity_id
_entity_poly.type
_entity_poly.pdbx_seq_one_letter_code
_entity_poly.pdbx_strand_id
1 'polypeptide(L)'
;MVNTANDKPKGTSKRGFAAMDEATQRAIASKGGQAAHQKGTAHEFDSEEARRAGQKGGEAVSRDREHMAAIGRKGGESRQSAARANAARENAASSEQSAKGGNPP
;
A
#
# COMPACT_ATOMS: atom_id res chain seq x y z
N MET A 1 -36.58 47.12 -10.25
CA MET A 1 -35.48 46.48 -9.48
C MET A 1 -35.09 45.19 -10.20
N VAL A 2 -34.01 45.19 -10.99
CA VAL A 2 -33.39 43.95 -11.45
C VAL A 2 -31.87 44.16 -11.45
N ASN A 3 -31.21 43.66 -10.41
CA ASN A 3 -29.77 43.42 -10.38
C ASN A 3 -29.60 41.97 -9.93
N THR A 4 -29.36 41.07 -10.88
CA THR A 4 -28.92 39.71 -10.56
C THR A 4 -27.47 39.59 -11.01
N ALA A 5 -26.57 39.86 -10.07
CA ALA A 5 -25.15 39.53 -10.21
C ALA A 5 -25.02 38.01 -10.31
N ASN A 6 -24.61 37.54 -11.48
CA ASN A 6 -24.31 36.13 -11.71
C ASN A 6 -22.80 35.93 -11.54
N ASP A 7 -22.35 35.91 -10.28
CA ASP A 7 -21.01 35.47 -9.89
C ASP A 7 -20.92 33.95 -10.04
N LYS A 8 -20.62 33.49 -11.26
CA LYS A 8 -20.15 32.11 -11.48
C LYS A 8 -18.69 32.03 -11.02
N PRO A 9 -18.31 31.03 -10.20
CA PRO A 9 -16.93 30.86 -9.78
C PRO A 9 -16.06 30.66 -11.02
N LYS A 10 -15.11 31.57 -11.25
CA LYS A 10 -14.08 31.43 -12.29
C LYS A 10 -13.25 30.19 -11.98
N GLY A 11 -13.66 29.05 -12.51
CA GLY A 11 -12.85 27.84 -12.53
C GLY A 11 -11.51 28.18 -13.15
N THR A 12 -10.42 27.96 -12.40
CA THR A 12 -9.07 28.17 -12.92
C THR A 12 -8.92 27.24 -14.12
N SER A 13 -8.89 27.81 -15.33
CA SER A 13 -8.65 27.06 -16.55
C SER A 13 -7.38 26.26 -16.36
N LYS A 14 -7.45 24.93 -16.49
CA LYS A 14 -6.26 24.06 -16.45
C LYS A 14 -5.28 24.62 -17.47
N ARG A 15 -4.14 25.13 -16.99
CA ARG A 15 -3.06 25.70 -17.80
C ARG A 15 -1.73 25.10 -17.36
N GLY A 16 -0.76 25.08 -18.26
CA GLY A 16 0.56 24.53 -18.00
C GLY A 16 0.51 23.02 -17.74
N PHE A 17 1.25 22.55 -16.73
CA PHE A 17 1.42 21.13 -16.43
C PHE A 17 0.11 20.37 -16.19
N ALA A 18 -0.90 21.04 -15.61
CA ALA A 18 -2.20 20.45 -15.33
C ALA A 18 -3.14 20.38 -16.55
N ALA A 19 -2.75 20.99 -17.67
CA ALA A 19 -3.50 20.98 -18.94
C ALA A 19 -3.00 19.90 -19.92
N MET A 20 -1.86 19.28 -19.64
CA MET A 20 -1.27 18.23 -20.47
C MET A 20 -2.02 16.91 -20.32
N ASP A 21 -1.82 15.99 -21.25
CA ASP A 21 -2.28 14.62 -21.11
C ASP A 21 -1.52 13.89 -19.98
N GLU A 22 -2.15 12.89 -19.37
CA GLU A 22 -1.61 12.18 -18.20
C GLU A 22 -0.27 11.48 -18.49
N ALA A 23 -0.09 10.97 -19.71
CA ALA A 23 1.13 10.29 -20.09
C ALA A 23 2.31 11.27 -20.14
N THR A 24 2.10 12.44 -20.75
CA THR A 24 3.08 13.54 -20.80
C THR A 24 3.36 14.08 -19.42
N GLN A 25 2.32 14.28 -18.59
CA GLN A 25 2.47 14.73 -17.21
C GLN A 25 3.36 13.76 -16.40
N ARG A 26 3.08 12.45 -16.50
CA ARG A 26 3.86 11.40 -15.83
C ARG A 26 5.29 11.35 -16.34
N ALA A 27 5.51 11.47 -17.64
CA ALA A 27 6.85 11.46 -18.23
C ALA A 27 7.69 12.65 -17.76
N ILE A 28 7.11 13.84 -17.70
CA ILE A 28 7.79 15.05 -17.20
C ILE A 28 8.05 14.94 -15.69
N ALA A 29 7.08 14.47 -14.90
CA ALA A 29 7.27 14.25 -13.46
C ALA A 29 8.40 13.23 -13.20
N SER A 30 8.41 12.12 -13.94
CA SER A 30 9.45 11.09 -13.86
C SER A 30 10.83 11.65 -14.21
N LYS A 31 10.93 12.43 -15.29
CA LYS A 31 12.20 13.09 -15.69
C LYS A 31 12.64 14.14 -14.67
N GLY A 32 11.70 14.87 -14.07
CA GLY A 32 11.98 15.84 -13.01
C GLY A 32 12.57 15.18 -11.77
N GLY A 33 12.00 14.05 -11.33
CA GLY A 33 12.53 13.25 -10.22
C GLY A 33 13.92 12.70 -10.51
N GLN A 34 14.13 12.11 -11.69
CA GLN A 34 15.44 11.62 -12.12
C GLN A 34 16.49 12.73 -12.19
N ALA A 35 16.13 13.90 -12.73
CA ALA A 35 17.02 15.04 -12.83
C ALA A 35 17.38 15.62 -11.45
N ALA A 36 16.42 15.66 -10.51
CA ALA A 36 16.68 16.11 -9.14
C ALA A 36 17.63 15.16 -8.39
N HIS A 37 17.49 13.85 -8.60
CA HIS A 37 18.43 12.86 -8.10
C HIS A 37 19.81 13.02 -8.74
N GLN A 38 19.91 13.11 -10.07
CA GLN A 38 21.18 13.28 -10.77
C GLN A 38 21.92 14.58 -10.41
N LYS A 39 21.18 15.66 -10.13
CA LYS A 39 21.74 16.97 -9.75
C LYS A 39 22.09 17.08 -8.26
N GLY A 40 21.80 16.06 -7.44
CA GLY A 40 22.04 16.09 -6.00
C GLY A 40 21.22 17.15 -5.25
N THR A 41 20.17 17.70 -5.86
CA THR A 41 19.23 18.62 -5.19
C THR A 41 18.15 17.87 -4.43
N ALA A 42 17.88 16.62 -4.81
CA ALA A 42 17.16 15.69 -3.98
C ALA A 42 18.13 15.08 -2.95
N HIS A 43 17.66 14.88 -1.73
CA HIS A 43 18.38 14.06 -0.75
C HIS A 43 18.48 12.65 -1.34
N GLU A 44 19.71 12.12 -1.48
CA GLU A 44 19.88 10.73 -1.89
C GLU A 44 19.26 9.87 -0.80
N PHE A 45 18.30 9.03 -1.16
CA PHE A 45 17.77 7.98 -0.28
C PHE A 45 18.87 6.95 -0.09
N ASP A 46 19.85 7.29 0.73
CA ASP A 46 20.92 6.41 1.09
C ASP A 46 20.37 5.32 2.05
N SER A 47 21.02 4.16 2.04
CA SER A 47 20.58 3.02 2.86
C SER A 47 20.65 3.32 4.36
N GLU A 48 21.55 4.21 4.78
CA GLU A 48 21.71 4.61 6.18
C GLU A 48 20.56 5.52 6.65
N GLU A 49 20.10 6.42 5.80
CA GLU A 49 19.02 7.35 6.07
C GLU A 49 17.68 6.61 6.08
N ALA A 50 17.45 5.72 5.12
CA ALA A 50 16.30 4.82 5.13
C ALA A 50 16.26 4.01 6.44
N ARG A 51 17.42 3.51 6.90
CA ARG A 51 17.55 2.81 8.17
C ARG A 51 17.26 3.71 9.36
N ARG A 52 17.81 4.92 9.41
CA ARG A 52 17.56 5.90 10.49
C ARG A 52 16.09 6.32 10.55
N ALA A 53 15.47 6.58 9.40
CA ALA A 53 14.06 6.92 9.30
C ALA A 53 13.18 5.75 9.77
N GLY A 54 13.50 4.52 9.34
CA GLY A 54 12.85 3.31 9.80
C GLY A 54 13.00 3.08 11.31
N GLN A 55 14.20 3.29 11.85
CA GLN A 55 14.48 3.18 13.29
C GLN A 55 13.68 4.21 14.09
N LYS A 56 13.68 5.48 13.66
CA LYS A 56 12.93 6.55 14.32
C LYS A 56 11.41 6.31 14.28
N GLY A 57 10.90 5.84 13.14
CA GLY A 57 9.50 5.46 12.99
C GLY A 57 9.14 4.27 13.89
N GLY A 58 9.99 3.25 13.93
CA GLY A 58 9.85 2.10 14.82
C GLY A 58 9.87 2.49 16.29
N GLU A 59 10.80 3.35 16.70
CA GLU A 59 10.89 3.87 18.07
C GLU A 59 9.60 4.61 18.46
N ALA A 60 9.11 5.52 17.61
CA ALA A 60 7.90 6.30 17.86
C ALA A 60 6.67 5.39 18.05
N VAL A 61 6.52 4.36 17.22
CA VAL A 61 5.39 3.43 17.26
C VAL A 61 5.51 2.42 18.41
N SER A 62 6.73 2.02 18.78
CA SER A 62 6.98 1.00 19.82
C SER A 62 6.74 1.45 21.25
N ARG A 63 6.49 2.74 21.50
CA ARG A 63 6.26 3.29 22.84
C ARG A 63 5.02 2.71 23.54
N ASP A 64 4.01 2.33 22.76
CA ASP A 64 2.82 1.67 23.29
C ASP A 64 2.96 0.14 23.19
N ARG A 65 3.52 -0.44 24.26
CA ARG A 65 3.77 -1.89 24.32
C ARG A 65 2.47 -2.70 24.31
N GLU A 66 1.40 -2.22 24.94
CA GLU A 66 0.13 -2.94 25.02
C GLU A 66 -0.55 -2.99 23.64
N HIS A 67 -0.56 -1.85 22.94
CA HIS A 67 -1.06 -1.78 21.57
C HIS A 67 -0.26 -2.67 20.61
N MET A 68 1.07 -2.65 20.70
CA MET A 68 1.93 -3.52 19.88
C MET A 68 1.67 -5.01 20.17
N ALA A 69 1.49 -5.38 21.44
CA ALA A 69 1.17 -6.75 21.82
C ALA A 69 -0.20 -7.19 21.28
N ALA A 70 -1.20 -6.30 21.28
CA ALA A 70 -2.52 -6.57 20.70
C ALA A 70 -2.45 -6.78 19.18
N ILE A 71 -1.70 -5.92 18.46
CA ILE A 71 -1.47 -6.08 17.01
C ILE A 71 -0.76 -7.41 16.72
N GLY A 72 0.31 -7.72 17.48
CA GLY A 72 1.06 -8.97 17.33
C GLY A 72 0.19 -10.20 17.55
N ARG A 73 -0.65 -10.18 18.60
CA ARG A 73 -1.61 -11.26 18.89
C ARG A 73 -2.60 -11.46 17.76
N LYS A 74 -3.25 -10.39 17.29
CA LYS A 74 -4.20 -10.43 16.17
C LYS A 74 -3.56 -10.94 14.88
N GLY A 75 -2.32 -10.54 14.61
CA GLY A 75 -1.53 -11.05 13.48
C GLY A 75 -1.25 -12.54 13.60
N GLY A 76 -0.91 -13.02 14.80
CA GLY A 76 -0.71 -14.44 15.09
C GLY A 76 -1.99 -15.27 14.90
N GLU A 77 -3.11 -14.80 15.44
CA GLU A 77 -4.43 -15.44 15.32
C GLU A 77 -4.88 -15.55 13.85
N SER A 78 -4.63 -14.50 13.05
CA SER A 78 -4.94 -14.48 11.62
C SER A 78 -4.12 -15.52 10.84
N ARG A 79 -2.84 -15.69 11.19
CA ARG A 79 -1.97 -16.70 10.58
C ARG A 79 -2.38 -18.12 11.00
N GLN A 80 -2.73 -18.32 12.26
CA GLN A 80 -3.17 -19.62 12.76
C GLN A 80 -4.52 -20.04 12.19
N SER A 81 -5.48 -19.12 12.07
CA SER A 81 -6.76 -19.40 11.43
C SER A 81 -6.60 -19.73 9.95
N ALA A 82 -5.76 -18.98 9.22
CA ALA A 82 -5.43 -19.30 7.83
C ALA A 82 -4.73 -20.67 7.70
N ALA A 83 -3.78 -20.99 8.59
CA ALA A 83 -3.11 -22.28 8.60
C ALA A 83 -4.07 -23.45 8.91
N ARG A 84 -4.97 -23.26 9.89
CA ARG A 84 -6.01 -24.26 10.23
C ARG A 84 -7.02 -24.44 9.09
N ALA A 85 -7.40 -23.37 8.41
CA ALA A 85 -8.29 -23.44 7.25
C ALA A 85 -7.63 -24.19 6.08
N ASN A 86 -6.34 -23.96 5.83
CA ASN A 86 -5.58 -24.71 4.82
C ASN A 86 -5.44 -26.19 5.20
N ALA A 87 -5.06 -26.49 6.44
CA ALA A 87 -4.97 -27.86 6.92
C ALA A 87 -6.31 -28.59 6.85
N ALA A 88 -7.43 -27.92 7.17
CA ALA A 88 -8.77 -28.51 7.04
C ALA A 88 -9.13 -28.81 5.59
N ARG A 89 -8.74 -27.95 4.64
CA ARG A 89 -8.94 -28.19 3.19
C ARG A 89 -8.09 -29.37 2.70
N GLU A 90 -6.84 -29.48 3.16
CA GLU A 90 -5.95 -30.59 2.81
C GLU A 90 -6.47 -31.93 3.36
N ASN A 91 -6.96 -31.95 4.61
CA ASN A 91 -7.57 -33.13 5.21
C ASN A 91 -8.90 -33.53 4.54
N ALA A 92 -9.72 -32.56 4.13
CA ALA A 92 -10.94 -32.83 3.37
C ALA A 92 -10.62 -33.44 1.99
N ALA A 93 -9.65 -32.86 1.27
CA ALA A 93 -9.24 -33.35 -0.04
C ALA A 93 -8.64 -34.77 0.01
N SER A 94 -7.87 -35.10 1.06
CA SER A 94 -7.31 -36.44 1.24
C SER A 94 -8.36 -37.48 1.66
N SER A 95 -9.39 -37.10 2.43
CA SER A 95 -10.51 -38.00 2.76
C SER A 95 -11.37 -38.38 1.53
N GLU A 96 -11.50 -37.48 0.57
CA GLU A 96 -12.28 -37.69 -0.66
C GLU A 96 -11.52 -38.55 -1.69
N GLN A 97 -10.20 -38.58 -1.60
CA GLN A 97 -9.32 -39.44 -2.40
C GLN A 97 -9.27 -40.88 -1.89
N SER A 98 -9.42 -41.10 -0.58
CA SER A 98 -9.58 -42.44 0.02
C SER A 98 -10.96 -43.07 -0.23
N ALA A 99 -12.02 -42.26 -0.40
CA ALA A 99 -13.38 -42.74 -0.69
C ALA A 99 -13.57 -43.26 -2.13
N LYS A 100 -12.70 -42.89 -3.08
CA LYS A 100 -12.70 -43.41 -4.46
C LYS A 100 -11.79 -44.63 -4.68
N GLY A 101 -11.10 -45.12 -3.64
CA GLY A 101 -10.19 -46.27 -3.70
C GLY A 101 -10.77 -47.60 -3.18
N GLY A 102 -12.04 -47.62 -2.74
CA GLY A 102 -12.70 -48.83 -2.21
C GLY A 102 -13.31 -49.71 -3.32
N ASN A 103 -12.59 -50.76 -3.69
CA ASN A 103 -12.98 -51.80 -4.66
C ASN A 103 -14.14 -52.69 -4.14
N PRO A 104 -15.12 -53.10 -4.98
CA PRO A 104 -15.90 -54.32 -4.75
C PRO A 104 -15.55 -55.41 -5.81
N PRO A 105 -15.91 -56.69 -5.58
CA PRO A 105 -15.19 -57.88 -6.03
C PRO A 105 -15.10 -58.13 -7.54
#